data_AF-A0A0R2FR16-F1
#
_entry.id   AF-A0A0R2FR16-F1
#
_cell.length_a   1.000
_cell.length_b   1.000
_cell.length_c   1.000
_cell.angle_alpha   90.00
_cell.angle_beta   90.00
_cell.angle_gamma   90.00
#
_symmetry.space_group_name_H-M   'P 1'
#
loop_
_entity.id
_entity.type
_entity.pdbx_description
1 polymer ?
#
loop_
_entity_poly.entity_id
_entity_poly.type
_entity_poly.pdbx_seq_one_letter_code
_entity_poly.pdbx_strand_id
1 'polypeptide(L)'
;MKKYCTNCGAELEDGAKFCPKCGQAVTAETSAEAQPATAPTSAPTQQATVAAAAGQGPLGQPQHLSFSDSISYIFGHMFEYNSNVRDNQKSIFWYNYLLIYVISVVLSMLMTLLGVGLSVVISIALMALLVASAQRRLNYLGREENLAWLLFIPVVDLYIFYLMLTDKVADAK
;
A
#
# COMPACT_ATOMS: atom_id res chain seq x y z
N MET A 1 -24.57 32.62 -7.39
CA MET A 1 -24.63 31.51 -8.38
C MET A 1 -24.10 30.28 -7.66
N LYS A 2 -24.82 29.16 -7.68
CA LYS A 2 -24.39 27.93 -7.00
C LYS A 2 -23.13 27.39 -7.69
N LYS A 3 -22.06 27.15 -6.95
CA LYS A 3 -20.82 26.55 -7.46
C LYS A 3 -20.89 25.04 -7.29
N TYR A 4 -20.27 24.29 -8.21
CA TYR A 4 -20.22 22.82 -8.14
C TYR A 4 -18.76 22.36 -8.17
N CYS A 5 -18.48 21.28 -7.44
CA CYS A 5 -17.15 20.70 -7.39
C CYS A 5 -16.79 20.07 -8.75
N THR A 6 -15.64 20.45 -9.30
CA THR A 6 -15.12 19.92 -10.57
C THR A 6 -14.72 18.44 -10.49
N ASN A 7 -14.51 17.91 -9.29
CA ASN A 7 -14.09 16.53 -9.08
C ASN A 7 -15.26 15.55 -8.89
N CYS A 8 -16.32 15.96 -8.18
CA CYS A 8 -17.43 15.05 -7.84
C CYS A 8 -18.84 15.56 -8.19
N GLY A 9 -18.96 16.79 -8.70
CA GLY A 9 -20.25 17.39 -9.09
C GLY A 9 -21.14 17.83 -7.93
N ALA A 10 -20.67 17.75 -6.67
CA ALA A 10 -21.44 18.19 -5.51
C ALA A 10 -21.60 19.71 -5.48
N GLU A 11 -22.76 20.19 -5.02
CA GLU A 11 -23.00 21.62 -4.78
C GLU A 11 -22.08 22.12 -3.65
N LEU A 12 -21.42 23.24 -3.89
CA LEU A 12 -20.49 23.90 -2.97
C LEU A 12 -21.16 25.13 -2.40
N GLU A 13 -21.08 25.28 -1.07
CA GLU A 13 -21.52 26.49 -0.40
C GLU A 13 -20.58 27.66 -0.69
N ASP A 14 -21.12 28.88 -0.67
CA ASP A 14 -20.39 30.09 -0.98
C ASP A 14 -19.24 30.29 0.03
N GLY A 15 -17.99 30.25 -0.47
CA GLY A 15 -16.78 30.41 0.34
C GLY A 15 -16.11 29.10 0.81
N ALA A 16 -16.62 27.93 0.39
CA ALA A 16 -16.01 26.65 0.73
C ALA A 16 -14.60 26.50 0.12
N LYS A 17 -13.57 26.38 0.97
CA LYS A 17 -12.17 26.13 0.57
C LYS A 17 -11.93 24.68 0.16
N PHE A 18 -12.79 23.76 0.58
CA PHE A 18 -12.71 22.33 0.29
C PHE A 18 -14.12 21.77 0.06
N CYS A 19 -14.25 20.78 -0.82
CA CYS A 19 -15.53 20.12 -1.07
C CYS A 19 -15.93 19.22 0.11
N PRO A 20 -17.13 19.37 0.69
CA PRO A 20 -17.56 18.54 1.82
C PRO A 20 -17.83 17.07 1.45
N LYS A 21 -18.01 16.76 0.16
CA LYS A 21 -18.24 15.37 -0.30
C LYS A 21 -16.97 14.61 -0.67
N CYS A 22 -15.97 15.26 -1.28
CA CYS A 22 -14.76 14.58 -1.74
C CYS A 22 -13.45 15.11 -1.14
N GLY A 23 -13.50 16.18 -0.34
CA GLY A 23 -12.32 16.76 0.31
C GLY A 23 -11.42 17.58 -0.61
N GLN A 24 -11.71 17.66 -1.92
CA GLN A 24 -10.89 18.40 -2.89
C GLN A 24 -10.88 19.89 -2.57
N ALA A 25 -9.69 20.50 -2.56
CA ALA A 25 -9.54 21.95 -2.43
C ALA A 25 -10.20 22.67 -3.61
N VAL A 26 -11.04 23.66 -3.29
CA VAL A 26 -11.72 24.52 -4.26
C VAL A 26 -10.99 25.86 -4.23
N THR A 27 -9.90 25.95 -5.01
CA THR A 27 -9.18 27.21 -5.21
C THR A 27 -9.90 28.05 -6.26
N ALA A 28 -10.20 29.30 -5.90
CA ALA A 28 -10.77 30.27 -6.80
C ALA A 28 -9.69 30.83 -7.73
N GLU A 29 -9.97 30.70 -9.03
CA GLU A 29 -9.48 31.51 -10.17
C GLU A 29 -8.12 31.19 -10.80
N THR A 30 -8.25 30.61 -12.00
CA THR A 30 -7.39 30.66 -13.18
C THR A 30 -7.21 32.09 -13.72
N SER A 31 -5.98 32.50 -14.09
CA SER A 31 -5.67 33.23 -15.34
C SER A 31 -4.16 33.30 -15.62
N ALA A 32 -3.81 33.36 -16.91
CA ALA A 32 -2.51 33.13 -17.56
C ALA A 32 -1.52 34.32 -17.58
N GLU A 33 -0.22 34.05 -17.77
CA GLU A 33 0.76 34.81 -18.61
C GLU A 33 2.11 34.03 -18.69
N ALA A 34 2.95 34.31 -19.71
CA ALA A 34 3.98 33.47 -20.34
C ALA A 34 5.44 33.48 -19.79
N GLN A 35 6.23 32.52 -20.30
CA GLN A 35 7.71 32.25 -20.26
C GLN A 35 8.65 33.48 -20.25
N PRO A 36 9.95 33.39 -19.81
CA PRO A 36 10.98 32.53 -20.43
C PRO A 36 12.08 31.92 -19.51
N ALA A 37 12.91 31.06 -20.13
CA ALA A 37 13.95 30.19 -19.58
C ALA A 37 15.13 30.87 -18.87
N THR A 38 15.63 30.21 -17.81
CA THR A 38 17.07 30.09 -17.49
C THR A 38 17.33 28.79 -16.71
N ALA A 39 18.17 27.91 -17.27
CA ALA A 39 19.02 27.01 -16.48
C ALA A 39 20.26 27.83 -16.07
N PRO A 40 20.93 27.60 -14.91
CA PRO A 40 21.68 26.35 -14.73
C PRO A 40 21.79 25.83 -13.27
N THR A 41 22.22 24.57 -13.18
CA THR A 41 23.15 24.05 -12.15
C THR A 41 22.75 24.15 -10.67
N SER A 42 22.42 22.99 -10.09
CA SER A 42 23.28 22.23 -9.15
C SER A 42 22.42 21.29 -8.30
N ALA A 43 22.79 20.00 -8.30
CA ALA A 43 22.39 19.11 -7.22
C ALA A 43 22.95 19.67 -5.90
N PRO A 44 22.16 19.61 -4.82
CA PRO A 44 22.59 18.69 -3.78
C PRO A 44 21.43 17.88 -3.19
N THR A 45 21.75 16.61 -2.95
CA THR A 45 21.14 15.69 -1.99
C THR A 45 20.43 16.42 -0.85
N GLN A 46 19.14 16.17 -0.68
CA GLN A 46 18.44 16.44 0.58
C GLN A 46 17.71 15.19 1.05
N GLN A 47 18.29 14.65 2.11
CA GLN A 47 17.79 13.67 3.03
C GLN A 47 17.24 14.47 4.21
N ALA A 48 15.91 14.50 4.38
CA ALA A 48 15.16 14.99 5.54
C ALA A 48 13.67 14.91 5.14
N THR A 49 12.71 14.36 5.87
CA THR A 49 12.57 13.89 7.24
C THR A 49 11.18 13.26 7.29
N VAL A 50 11.06 11.98 7.67
CA VAL A 50 9.82 11.48 8.29
C VAL A 50 10.17 10.62 9.51
N ALA A 51 10.88 11.25 10.44
CA ALA A 51 10.72 10.93 11.85
C ALA A 51 9.67 11.91 12.41
N ALA A 52 8.38 11.61 12.19
CA ALA A 52 7.22 12.12 12.93
C ALA A 52 5.92 11.82 12.15
N ALA A 53 5.50 10.55 12.12
CA ALA A 53 4.10 10.20 11.90
C ALA A 53 3.77 8.86 12.59
N ALA A 54 4.22 8.72 13.84
CA ALA A 54 3.45 7.99 14.83
C ALA A 54 2.26 8.90 15.20
N GLY A 55 1.29 8.98 14.30
CA GLY A 55 0.08 9.80 14.41
C GLY A 55 -1.12 8.89 14.38
N GLN A 56 -1.73 8.69 15.55
CA GLN A 56 -2.95 7.96 15.77
C GLN A 56 -4.08 8.51 14.89
N GLY A 57 -4.66 7.65 14.06
CA GLY A 57 -5.93 7.89 13.37
C GLY A 57 -6.55 6.54 13.00
N PRO A 58 -7.86 6.33 13.16
CA PRO A 58 -8.51 5.14 12.63
C PRO A 58 -8.50 5.25 11.10
N LEU A 59 -7.99 4.22 10.42
CA LEU A 59 -7.67 4.11 8.99
C LEU A 59 -6.25 4.57 8.61
N GLY A 60 -5.38 3.58 8.41
CA GLY A 60 -4.03 3.74 7.90
C GLY A 60 -4.03 4.21 6.44
N GLN A 61 -3.79 5.49 6.21
CA GLN A 61 -3.54 6.03 4.89
C GLN A 61 -2.24 6.82 4.84
N PRO A 62 -1.10 6.17 4.53
CA PRO A 62 -0.02 6.83 3.83
C PRO A 62 -0.50 7.19 2.41
N GLN A 63 -0.12 8.36 1.91
CA GLN A 63 -0.21 8.69 0.50
C GLN A 63 0.94 7.96 -0.22
N HIS A 64 0.62 7.21 -1.28
CA HIS A 64 1.53 6.47 -2.19
C HIS A 64 2.91 6.10 -1.60
N LEU A 65 3.03 4.90 -1.03
CA LEU A 65 4.32 4.41 -0.52
C LEU A 65 5.21 3.99 -1.69
N SER A 66 6.46 4.47 -1.67
CA SER A 66 7.50 3.91 -2.54
C SER A 66 7.90 2.51 -2.05
N PHE A 67 8.68 1.78 -2.85
CA PHE A 67 9.17 0.44 -2.49
C PHE A 67 9.86 0.41 -1.11
N SER A 68 10.79 1.34 -0.86
CA SER A 68 11.54 1.44 0.39
C SER A 68 10.65 1.70 1.62
N ASP A 69 9.64 2.56 1.46
CA ASP A 69 8.72 2.92 2.52
C ASP A 69 7.81 1.73 2.84
N SER A 70 7.36 1.02 1.80
CA SER A 70 6.57 -0.20 1.94
C SER A 70 7.34 -1.27 2.72
N ILE A 71 8.61 -1.48 2.37
CA ILE A 71 9.47 -2.45 3.08
C ILE A 71 9.66 -2.05 4.54
N SER A 72 10.01 -0.79 4.80
CA SER A 72 10.23 -0.31 6.16
C SER A 72 8.96 -0.44 7.01
N TYR A 73 7.80 -0.14 6.41
CA TYR A 73 6.49 -0.34 7.01
C TYR A 73 6.19 -1.83 7.31
N ILE A 74 6.46 -2.72 6.36
CA ILE A 74 6.29 -4.17 6.49
C ILE A 74 7.11 -4.70 7.66
N PHE A 75 8.40 -4.35 7.76
CA PHE A 75 9.26 -4.79 8.85
C PHE A 75 8.82 -4.25 10.22
N GLY A 76 8.34 -3.01 10.28
CA GLY A 76 7.78 -2.44 11.51
C GLY A 76 6.50 -3.13 12.00
N HIS A 77 5.70 -3.67 11.07
CA HIS A 77 4.40 -4.31 11.35
C HIS A 77 4.41 -5.81 11.00
N MET A 78 5.58 -6.45 10.99
CA MET A 78 5.75 -7.81 10.49
C MET A 78 5.04 -8.85 11.37
N PHE A 79 5.00 -8.58 12.68
CA PHE A 79 4.38 -9.44 13.69
C PHE A 79 3.08 -8.87 14.24
N GLU A 80 2.54 -7.82 13.61
CA GLU A 80 1.27 -7.22 14.01
C GLU A 80 0.12 -7.91 13.27
N TYR A 81 -0.43 -8.93 13.92
CA TYR A 81 -1.58 -9.71 13.45
C TYR A 81 -2.93 -9.09 13.88
N ASN A 82 -2.94 -7.81 14.28
CA ASN A 82 -4.12 -7.14 14.82
C ASN A 82 -5.16 -6.86 13.73
N SER A 83 -6.36 -7.40 13.91
CA SER A 83 -7.52 -7.19 13.02
C SER A 83 -8.07 -5.76 13.03
N ASN A 84 -7.54 -4.83 13.84
CA ASN A 84 -7.90 -3.42 13.75
C ASN A 84 -7.10 -2.66 12.69
N VAL A 85 -5.98 -3.19 12.21
CA VAL A 85 -5.16 -2.53 11.18
C VAL A 85 -5.67 -2.92 9.80
N ARG A 86 -6.02 -1.91 8.98
CA ARG A 86 -6.56 -2.09 7.62
C ARG A 86 -5.68 -1.35 6.64
N ASP A 87 -5.11 -2.09 5.69
CA ASP A 87 -4.25 -1.56 4.64
C ASP A 87 -5.01 -1.46 3.32
N ASN A 88 -5.22 -0.22 2.84
CA ASN A 88 -5.84 0.05 1.53
C ASN A 88 -4.82 -0.10 0.38
N GLN A 89 -3.55 0.24 0.63
CA GLN A 89 -2.56 0.27 -0.44
C GLN A 89 -2.21 -1.13 -0.95
N LYS A 90 -2.44 -1.34 -2.26
CA LYS A 90 -2.09 -2.59 -2.93
C LYS A 90 -0.60 -2.86 -2.97
N SER A 91 0.17 -1.78 -3.15
CA SER A 91 1.63 -1.80 -3.29
C SER A 91 2.32 -2.49 -2.13
N ILE A 92 1.79 -2.37 -0.91
CA ILE A 92 2.38 -3.01 0.28
C ILE A 92 2.46 -4.54 0.09
N PHE A 93 1.35 -5.17 -0.29
CA PHE A 93 1.32 -6.63 -0.53
C PHE A 93 2.23 -7.01 -1.70
N TRP A 94 2.16 -6.29 -2.83
CA TRP A 94 2.91 -6.63 -4.03
C TRP A 94 4.42 -6.41 -3.88
N TYR A 95 4.85 -5.37 -3.16
CA TYR A 95 6.26 -5.17 -2.84
C TYR A 95 6.78 -6.17 -1.81
N ASN A 96 5.96 -6.59 -0.82
CA ASN A 96 6.30 -7.70 0.07
C ASN A 96 6.51 -8.99 -0.72
N TYR A 97 5.56 -9.31 -1.62
CA TYR A 97 5.62 -10.47 -2.50
C TYR A 97 6.86 -10.43 -3.40
N LEU A 98 7.16 -9.29 -4.01
CA LEU A 98 8.35 -9.12 -4.83
C LEU A 98 9.63 -9.29 -4.01
N LEU A 99 9.72 -8.70 -2.81
CA LEU A 99 10.87 -8.86 -1.92
C LEU A 99 11.11 -10.33 -1.57
N ILE A 100 10.05 -11.04 -1.16
CA ILE A 100 10.12 -12.46 -0.78
C ILE A 100 10.48 -13.33 -1.97
N TYR A 101 9.95 -13.04 -3.16
CA TYR A 101 10.29 -13.76 -4.38
C TYR A 101 11.77 -13.56 -4.77
N VAL A 102 12.29 -12.34 -4.68
CA VAL A 102 13.72 -12.07 -4.94
C VAL A 102 14.60 -12.81 -3.91
N ILE A 103 14.25 -12.76 -2.62
CA ILE A 103 14.97 -13.49 -1.58
C ILE A 103 14.93 -15.01 -1.83
N SER A 104 13.77 -15.57 -2.21
CA SER A 104 13.65 -17.01 -2.45
C SER A 104 14.49 -17.47 -3.64
N VAL A 105 14.53 -16.70 -4.73
CA VAL A 105 15.39 -16.98 -5.89
C VAL A 105 16.87 -16.93 -5.49
N VAL A 106 17.29 -15.88 -4.77
CA VAL A 106 18.69 -15.75 -4.29
C VAL A 106 19.05 -16.91 -3.37
N LEU A 107 18.20 -17.25 -2.40
CA LEU A 107 18.42 -18.39 -1.51
C LEU A 107 18.45 -19.71 -2.28
N SER A 108 17.61 -19.90 -3.30
CA SER A 108 17.63 -21.11 -4.13
C SER A 108 18.95 -21.26 -4.92
N MET A 109 19.53 -20.15 -5.38
CA MET A 109 20.84 -20.14 -6.04
C MET A 109 22.00 -20.38 -5.07
N LEU A 110 21.86 -19.96 -3.81
CA LEU A 110 22.87 -20.16 -2.76
C LEU A 110 22.81 -21.55 -2.10
N MET A 111 21.64 -22.18 -2.09
CA MET A 111 21.37 -23.43 -1.35
C MET A 111 21.86 -24.71 -2.05
N THR A 112 22.71 -24.61 -3.07
CA THR A 112 23.29 -25.73 -3.85
C THR A 112 24.07 -26.75 -2.99
N LEU A 113 24.31 -26.47 -1.71
CA LEU A 113 25.00 -27.36 -0.75
C LEU A 113 24.16 -27.83 0.45
N LEU A 114 23.01 -27.21 0.73
CA LEU A 114 22.34 -27.33 2.04
C LEU A 114 21.16 -28.31 2.08
N GLY A 115 20.84 -28.93 0.94
CA GLY A 115 19.84 -29.99 0.82
C GLY A 115 18.40 -29.49 0.67
N VAL A 116 17.60 -30.24 -0.11
CA VAL A 116 16.24 -29.88 -0.50
C VAL A 116 15.34 -29.63 0.72
N GLY A 117 15.49 -30.39 1.81
CA GLY A 117 14.69 -30.24 3.02
C GLY A 117 14.78 -28.86 3.67
N LEU A 118 16.00 -28.32 3.82
CA LEU A 118 16.19 -27.00 4.42
C LEU A 118 15.65 -25.88 3.52
N SER A 119 15.83 -26.01 2.20
CA SER A 119 15.28 -25.03 1.24
C SER A 119 13.75 -24.94 1.28
N VAL A 120 13.05 -26.07 1.50
CA VAL A 120 11.59 -26.11 1.60
C VAL A 120 11.13 -25.42 2.88
N VAL A 121 11.76 -25.71 4.02
CA VAL A 121 11.43 -25.07 5.31
C VAL A 121 11.61 -23.57 5.24
N ILE A 122 12.72 -23.10 4.67
CA ILE A 122 12.99 -21.68 4.47
C ILE A 122 11.95 -21.03 3.56
N SER A 123 11.57 -21.70 2.47
CA SER A 123 10.55 -21.18 1.55
C SER A 123 9.18 -21.03 2.23
N ILE A 124 8.78 -22.00 3.05
CA ILE A 124 7.55 -21.93 3.84
C ILE A 124 7.61 -20.79 4.87
N ALA A 125 8.74 -20.65 5.57
CA ALA A 125 8.94 -19.56 6.54
C ALA A 125 8.87 -18.17 5.88
N LEU A 126 9.43 -18.02 4.67
CA LEU A 126 9.34 -16.79 3.89
C LEU A 126 7.91 -16.51 3.42
N MET A 127 7.17 -17.53 2.97
CA MET A 127 5.75 -17.36 2.63
C MET A 127 4.90 -16.94 3.82
N ALA A 128 5.23 -17.38 5.04
CA ALA A 128 4.51 -16.95 6.24
C ALA A 128 4.58 -15.44 6.47
N LEU A 129 5.62 -14.76 5.99
CA LEU A 129 5.75 -13.30 6.06
C LEU A 129 4.74 -12.58 5.15
N LEU A 130 4.13 -13.27 4.18
CA LEU A 130 3.03 -12.72 3.38
C LEU A 130 1.70 -12.69 4.14
N VAL A 131 1.52 -13.62 5.10
CA VAL A 131 0.24 -13.84 5.79
C VAL A 131 -0.21 -12.57 6.51
N ALA A 132 0.65 -11.95 7.30
CA ALA A 132 0.32 -10.72 8.02
C ALA A 132 -0.11 -9.59 7.07
N SER A 133 0.56 -9.42 5.93
CA SER A 133 0.19 -8.41 4.93
C SER A 133 -1.12 -8.74 4.20
N ALA A 134 -1.37 -10.02 3.94
CA ALA A 134 -2.60 -10.50 3.32
C ALA A 134 -3.80 -10.34 4.26
N GLN A 135 -3.66 -10.68 5.55
CA GLN A 135 -4.70 -10.54 6.56
C GLN A 135 -5.16 -9.09 6.70
N ARG A 136 -4.21 -8.14 6.82
CA ARG A 136 -4.51 -6.70 6.91
C ARG A 136 -5.29 -6.18 5.70
N ARG A 137 -4.98 -6.70 4.51
CA ARG A 137 -5.68 -6.31 3.29
C ARG A 137 -7.02 -7.02 3.10
N LEU A 138 -7.14 -8.30 3.46
CA LEU A 138 -8.42 -9.02 3.46
C LEU A 138 -9.41 -8.36 4.40
N ASN A 139 -8.93 -7.94 5.57
CA ASN A 139 -9.70 -7.16 6.52
C ASN A 139 -10.11 -5.79 5.94
N TYR A 140 -9.24 -5.12 5.17
CA TYR A 140 -9.63 -3.93 4.41
C TYR A 140 -10.78 -4.21 3.42
N LEU A 141 -10.72 -5.33 2.70
CA LEU A 141 -11.76 -5.78 1.77
C LEU A 141 -13.04 -6.29 2.46
N GLY A 142 -13.10 -6.33 3.80
CA GLY A 142 -14.26 -6.84 4.53
C GLY A 142 -14.45 -8.35 4.38
N ARG A 143 -13.37 -9.08 4.07
CA ARG A 143 -13.34 -10.55 4.01
C ARG A 143 -12.81 -11.12 5.33
N GLU A 144 -13.07 -12.39 5.58
CA GLU A 144 -12.49 -13.08 6.74
C GLU A 144 -10.95 -13.12 6.63
N GLU A 145 -10.27 -12.76 7.71
CA GLU A 145 -8.80 -12.66 7.74
C GLU A 145 -8.12 -14.02 7.54
N ASN A 146 -8.76 -15.09 7.96
CA ASN A 146 -8.23 -16.46 7.86
C ASN A 146 -8.08 -16.97 6.42
N LEU A 147 -8.70 -16.30 5.43
CA LEU A 147 -8.46 -16.62 4.02
C LEU A 147 -7.00 -16.44 3.62
N ALA A 148 -6.22 -15.63 4.34
CA ALA A 148 -4.79 -15.48 4.09
C ALA A 148 -4.03 -16.83 4.13
N TRP A 149 -4.49 -17.80 4.94
CA TRP A 149 -3.86 -19.12 5.02
C TRP A 149 -3.95 -19.93 3.73
N LEU A 150 -4.89 -19.60 2.83
CA LEU A 150 -4.98 -20.23 1.51
C LEU A 150 -3.78 -19.92 0.62
N LEU A 151 -2.95 -18.91 0.97
CA LEU A 151 -1.66 -18.65 0.30
C LEU A 151 -0.73 -19.88 0.31
N PHE A 152 -0.82 -20.75 1.31
CA PHE A 152 0.03 -21.94 1.39
C PHE A 152 -0.46 -23.11 0.52
N ILE A 153 -1.67 -23.03 -0.03
CA ILE A 153 -2.27 -24.09 -0.82
C ILE A 153 -2.09 -23.74 -2.30
N PRO A 154 -1.27 -24.49 -3.04
CA PRO A 154 -1.08 -24.25 -4.47
C PRO A 154 -2.41 -24.26 -5.21
N VAL A 155 -2.53 -23.46 -6.27
CA VAL A 155 -3.74 -23.29 -7.12
C VAL A 155 -4.84 -22.47 -6.44
N VAL A 156 -5.07 -22.68 -5.14
CA VAL A 156 -6.07 -21.92 -4.37
C VAL A 156 -5.56 -20.52 -4.03
N ASP A 157 -4.25 -20.36 -3.87
CA ASP A 157 -3.55 -19.08 -3.71
C ASP A 157 -3.90 -18.05 -4.80
N LEU A 158 -4.21 -18.51 -6.02
CA LEU A 158 -4.69 -17.66 -7.12
C LEU A 158 -5.94 -16.85 -6.76
N TYR A 159 -6.83 -17.40 -5.93
CA TYR A 159 -8.00 -16.67 -5.43
C TYR A 159 -7.58 -15.51 -4.52
N ILE A 160 -6.59 -15.72 -3.65
CA ILE A 160 -6.06 -14.65 -2.81
C ILE A 160 -5.36 -13.60 -3.66
N PHE A 161 -4.55 -14.00 -4.64
CA PHE A 161 -3.92 -13.05 -5.56
C PHE A 161 -4.95 -12.23 -6.34
N TYR A 162 -6.03 -12.86 -6.78
CA TYR A 162 -7.15 -12.16 -7.40
C TYR A 162 -7.74 -11.09 -6.46
N LEU A 163 -8.03 -11.44 -5.19
CA LEU A 163 -8.50 -10.47 -4.20
C LEU A 163 -7.49 -9.33 -3.99
N MET A 164 -6.19 -9.63 -4.00
CA MET A 164 -5.11 -8.65 -3.88
C MET A 164 -4.91 -7.78 -5.14
N LEU A 165 -5.66 -8.00 -6.22
CA LEU A 165 -5.74 -7.06 -7.35
C LEU A 165 -6.96 -6.16 -7.28
N THR A 166 -8.03 -6.62 -6.63
CA THR A 166 -9.29 -5.88 -6.55
C THR A 166 -9.26 -4.75 -5.52
N ASP A 167 -10.11 -3.74 -5.74
CA ASP A 167 -10.46 -2.66 -4.80
C ASP A 167 -11.87 -2.82 -4.22
N LYS A 168 -12.61 -3.83 -4.69
CA LYS A 168 -14.01 -4.00 -4.31
C LYS A 168 -14.06 -4.52 -2.87
N VAL A 169 -14.38 -3.61 -1.95
CA VAL A 169 -14.77 -3.98 -0.59
C VAL A 169 -16.05 -4.80 -0.70
N ALA A 170 -16.10 -5.92 0.02
CA ALA A 170 -17.30 -6.72 0.12
C ALA A 170 -18.43 -5.87 0.71
N ASP A 171 -19.59 -5.85 0.04
CA ASP A 171 -20.77 -5.21 0.60
C ASP A 171 -21.06 -5.86 1.94
N ALA A 172 -21.01 -5.06 3.02
CA ALA A 172 -21.29 -5.54 4.36
C ALA A 172 -22.71 -6.11 4.39
N LYS A 173 -22.82 -7.41 4.66
CA LYS A 173 -24.08 -8.12 4.77
C LYS A 173 -24.54 -8.19 6.22
#